data_AF-A0A0S3UEF1-F1
#
_entry.id   AF-A0A0S3UEF1-F1
#
_cell.length_a   1.000
_cell.length_b   1.000
_cell.length_c   1.000
_cell.angle_alpha   90.00
_cell.angle_beta   90.00
_cell.angle_gamma   90.00
#
_symmetry.space_group_name_H-M   'P 1'
#
loop_
_entity.id
_entity.type
_entity.pdbx_description
1 polymer ?
#
loop_
_entity_poly.entity_id
_entity_poly.type
_entity_poly.pdbx_seq_one_letter_code
_entity_poly.pdbx_strand_id
1 'polypeptide(L)'
;MAKRTTSNNSKPQTTAQRLGSVIKSARDIMRKDKGLNGELDRLPQLTWILFLKLLDDVEKIREEEAFLAGTIDKYKPTIESPYRWRDWAANDEGISGEELQRFISSDEVTLRDGTKCAGLFPYLRSLQSKTGRDRQDVIREVFKGISNRMESGALLRDVVNKVNEIHFDKSEEVNILSDFYESMLKEMRDAAGDSGEFYTPRAVVAFMVKAIAPQVGETIHDPACGTAGFLVAAYKYLREKCQPKDWKILQSSLSGIEAKSCRICWLR
;
A
#
# COMPACT_ATOMS: atom_id res chain seq x y z
N MET A 1 -8.64 44.47 20.14
CA MET A 1 -9.31 43.33 19.46
C MET A 1 -8.39 42.82 18.36
N ALA A 2 -7.61 41.77 18.64
CA ALA A 2 -6.74 41.15 17.63
C ALA A 2 -7.53 40.07 16.87
N LYS A 3 -7.66 40.21 15.54
CA LYS A 3 -8.26 39.21 14.67
C LYS A 3 -7.33 37.98 14.63
N ARG A 4 -7.81 36.85 15.16
CA ARG A 4 -7.19 35.53 14.98
C ARG A 4 -7.46 35.09 13.54
N THR A 5 -6.45 35.19 12.68
CA THR A 5 -6.43 34.53 11.38
C THR A 5 -6.20 33.03 11.59
N THR A 6 -7.26 32.24 11.49
CA THR A 6 -7.17 30.79 11.32
C THR A 6 -6.64 30.51 9.91
N SER A 7 -5.36 30.17 9.79
CA SER A 7 -4.82 29.63 8.53
C SER A 7 -5.43 28.25 8.31
N ASN A 8 -6.36 28.14 7.37
CA ASN A 8 -6.92 26.87 6.95
C ASN A 8 -5.87 26.17 6.08
N ASN A 9 -5.05 25.30 6.70
CA ASN A 9 -3.92 24.62 6.05
C ASN A 9 -4.31 23.19 5.62
N SER A 10 -5.47 23.01 4.99
CA SER A 10 -5.83 21.74 4.38
C SER A 10 -5.27 21.71 2.96
N LYS A 11 -4.33 20.80 2.70
CA LYS A 11 -3.84 20.56 1.34
C LYS A 11 -5.03 20.07 0.48
N PRO A 12 -5.16 20.52 -0.78
CA PRO A 12 -6.28 20.14 -1.62
C PRO A 12 -6.33 18.62 -1.82
N GLN A 13 -7.53 18.04 -1.79
CA GLN A 13 -7.79 16.61 -1.95
C GLN A 13 -7.32 16.08 -3.32
N THR A 14 -6.99 14.79 -3.39
CA THR A 14 -6.47 14.17 -4.62
C THR A 14 -7.61 13.67 -5.50
N THR A 15 -7.81 14.32 -6.65
CA THR A 15 -8.73 13.83 -7.70
C THR A 15 -8.08 12.70 -8.51
N ALA A 16 -8.87 11.89 -9.22
CA ALA A 16 -8.35 10.85 -10.13
C ALA A 16 -7.37 11.41 -11.17
N GLN A 17 -7.64 12.60 -11.70
CA GLN A 17 -6.73 13.29 -12.63
C GLN A 17 -5.41 13.68 -11.97
N ARG A 18 -5.47 14.20 -10.74
CA ARG A 18 -4.26 14.57 -9.98
C ARG A 18 -3.44 13.33 -9.63
N LEU A 19 -4.08 12.25 -9.20
CA LEU A 19 -3.43 10.96 -8.95
C LEU A 19 -2.68 10.48 -10.20
N GLY A 20 -3.33 10.45 -11.36
CA GLY A 20 -2.68 10.08 -12.62
C GLY A 20 -1.48 10.97 -12.97
N SER A 21 -1.58 12.28 -12.71
CA SER A 21 -0.48 13.22 -12.94
C SER A 21 0.72 12.99 -12.02
N VAL A 22 0.48 12.67 -10.74
CA VAL A 22 1.52 12.37 -9.75
C VAL A 22 2.25 11.08 -10.13
N ILE A 23 1.51 10.01 -10.45
CA ILE A 23 2.13 8.75 -10.89
C ILE A 23 2.92 8.93 -12.19
N LYS A 24 2.39 9.67 -13.17
CA LYS A 24 3.12 9.95 -14.40
C LYS A 24 4.45 10.66 -14.11
N SER A 25 4.40 11.69 -13.26
CA SER A 25 5.59 12.44 -12.85
C SER A 25 6.60 11.58 -12.08
N ALA A 26 6.13 10.72 -11.18
CA ALA A 26 6.98 9.77 -10.46
C ALA A 26 7.67 8.79 -11.43
N ARG A 27 6.96 8.26 -12.43
CA ARG A 27 7.53 7.41 -13.49
C ARG A 27 8.55 8.16 -14.35
N ASP A 28 8.29 9.42 -14.67
CA ASP A 28 9.23 10.27 -15.41
C ASP A 28 10.54 10.51 -14.65
N ILE A 29 10.48 10.62 -13.32
CA ILE A 29 11.69 10.68 -12.48
C ILE A 29 12.42 9.34 -12.51
N MET A 30 11.71 8.23 -12.33
CA MET A 30 12.28 6.88 -12.38
C MET A 30 12.96 6.54 -13.71
N ARG A 31 12.54 7.16 -14.83
CA ARG A 31 13.21 7.00 -16.14
C ARG A 31 14.64 7.53 -16.18
N LYS A 32 15.01 8.41 -15.24
CA LYS A 32 16.36 8.97 -15.13
C LYS A 32 17.30 8.09 -14.32
N ASP A 33 16.77 7.11 -13.59
CA ASP A 33 17.56 6.21 -12.74
C ASP A 33 18.16 5.08 -13.58
N LYS A 34 19.47 4.87 -13.45
CA LYS A 34 20.21 3.84 -14.21
C LYS A 34 19.91 2.41 -13.73
N GLY A 35 19.42 2.26 -12.50
CA GLY A 35 19.06 0.98 -11.91
C GLY A 35 17.72 0.40 -12.37
N LEU A 36 16.92 1.16 -13.14
CA LEU A 36 15.57 0.75 -13.57
C LEU A 36 15.45 0.58 -15.09
N ASN A 37 15.25 -0.66 -15.54
CA ASN A 37 15.11 -1.01 -16.95
C ASN A 37 13.65 -1.22 -17.35
N GLY A 38 13.00 -0.16 -17.80
CA GLY A 38 11.63 -0.21 -18.30
C GLY A 38 10.58 -0.30 -17.20
N GLU A 39 9.33 -0.56 -17.59
CA GLU A 39 8.19 -0.53 -16.66
C GLU A 39 8.15 -1.73 -15.70
N LEU A 40 8.83 -2.84 -16.04
CA LEU A 40 8.94 -4.03 -15.19
C LEU A 40 9.71 -3.77 -13.90
N ASP A 41 10.65 -2.84 -13.91
CA ASP A 41 11.34 -2.40 -12.70
C ASP A 41 10.61 -1.24 -12.02
N ARG A 42 10.12 -0.27 -12.80
CA ARG A 42 9.50 0.97 -12.28
C ARG A 42 8.19 0.70 -11.55
N LEU A 43 7.32 -0.16 -12.08
CA LEU A 43 6.01 -0.41 -11.50
C LEU A 43 6.12 -1.04 -10.10
N PRO A 44 6.91 -2.10 -9.87
CA PRO A 44 7.15 -2.61 -8.52
C PRO A 44 7.74 -1.55 -7.57
N GLN A 45 8.65 -0.69 -8.04
CA GLN A 45 9.19 0.39 -7.20
C GLN A 45 8.10 1.38 -6.77
N LEU A 46 7.30 1.85 -7.73
CA LEU A 46 6.23 2.79 -7.43
C LEU A 46 5.17 2.17 -6.51
N THR A 47 4.87 0.89 -6.72
CA THR A 47 3.89 0.16 -5.92
C THR A 47 4.24 0.13 -4.44
N TRP A 48 5.46 -0.25 -4.05
CA TRP A 48 5.78 -0.33 -2.62
C TRP A 48 5.83 1.05 -1.96
N ILE A 49 6.28 2.08 -2.68
CA ILE A 49 6.31 3.47 -2.20
C ILE A 49 4.87 3.95 -1.93
N LEU A 50 3.98 3.76 -2.91
CA LEU A 50 2.57 4.13 -2.81
C LEU A 50 1.85 3.34 -1.70
N PHE A 51 2.19 2.06 -1.55
CA PHE A 51 1.65 1.21 -0.49
C PHE A 51 1.98 1.77 0.89
N LEU A 52 3.23 2.16 1.16
CA LEU A 52 3.62 2.71 2.45
C LEU A 52 2.96 4.06 2.75
N LYS A 53 2.79 4.91 1.73
CA LYS A 53 2.05 6.18 1.87
C LYS A 53 0.60 5.92 2.27
N LEU A 54 -0.09 5.06 1.52
CA LEU A 54 -1.50 4.75 1.77
C LEU A 54 -1.69 4.10 3.14
N LEU A 55 -0.79 3.17 3.50
CA LEU A 55 -0.85 2.49 4.78
C LEU A 55 -0.76 3.50 5.94
N ASP A 56 0.17 4.45 5.90
CA ASP A 56 0.29 5.47 6.95
C ASP A 56 -0.92 6.41 7.00
N ASP A 57 -1.48 6.82 5.86
CA ASP A 57 -2.70 7.65 5.85
C ASP A 57 -3.90 6.93 6.48
N VAL A 58 -4.09 5.64 6.15
CA VAL A 58 -5.15 4.82 6.76
C VAL A 58 -4.89 4.64 8.26
N GLU A 59 -3.64 4.49 8.69
CA GLU A 59 -3.29 4.40 10.10
C GLU A 59 -3.51 5.73 10.85
N LYS A 60 -3.37 6.90 10.20
CA LYS A 60 -3.75 8.20 10.80
C LYS A 60 -5.23 8.25 11.12
N ILE A 61 -6.08 7.88 10.15
CA ILE A 61 -7.53 7.86 10.33
C ILE A 61 -7.90 6.93 11.48
N ARG A 62 -7.29 5.75 11.57
CA ARG A 62 -7.54 4.80 12.67
C ARG A 62 -7.07 5.30 14.03
N GLU A 63 -5.91 5.95 14.07
CA GLU A 63 -5.36 6.57 15.29
C GLU A 63 -6.31 7.67 15.78
N GLU A 64 -6.83 8.50 14.88
CA GLU A 64 -7.83 9.53 15.17
C GLU A 64 -9.17 8.94 15.62
N GLU A 65 -9.67 7.90 14.95
CA GLU A 65 -10.88 7.17 15.36
C GLU A 65 -10.72 6.57 16.77
N ALA A 66 -9.57 5.96 17.07
CA ALA A 66 -9.27 5.40 18.38
C ALA A 66 -9.20 6.49 19.47
N PHE A 67 -8.63 7.65 19.13
CA PHE A 67 -8.60 8.82 20.00
C PHE A 67 -10.01 9.33 20.31
N LEU A 68 -10.85 9.53 19.30
CA LEU A 68 -12.23 9.98 19.46
C LEU A 68 -13.09 8.96 20.24
N ALA A 69 -12.82 7.67 20.07
CA ALA A 69 -13.50 6.60 20.82
C ALA A 69 -12.98 6.43 22.26
N GLY A 70 -11.96 7.20 22.68
CA GLY A 70 -11.33 7.06 24.01
C GLY A 70 -10.59 5.73 24.20
N THR A 71 -10.13 5.12 23.11
CA THR A 71 -9.44 3.81 23.09
C THR A 71 -8.00 3.88 22.60
N ILE A 72 -7.41 5.08 22.56
CA ILE A 72 -6.05 5.31 22.08
C ILE A 72 -5.00 4.46 22.80
N ASP A 73 -5.14 4.23 24.11
CA ASP A 73 -4.22 3.41 24.90
C ASP A 73 -4.20 1.93 24.46
N LYS A 74 -5.23 1.49 23.73
CA LYS A 74 -5.35 0.15 23.16
C LYS A 74 -4.93 0.10 21.69
N TYR A 75 -4.77 1.26 21.04
CA TYR A 75 -4.36 1.33 19.65
C TYR A 75 -2.91 0.88 19.52
N LYS A 76 -2.67 -0.04 18.59
CA LYS A 76 -1.32 -0.52 18.26
C LYS A 76 -1.07 -0.22 16.80
N PRO A 77 -0.08 0.62 16.47
CA PRO A 77 0.23 0.91 15.08
C PRO A 77 0.76 -0.35 14.41
N THR A 78 0.43 -0.50 13.13
CA THR A 78 0.90 -1.63 12.32
C THR A 78 2.40 -1.51 12.07
N ILE A 79 2.88 -0.29 11.78
CA ILE A 79 4.28 0.09 11.61
C ILE A 79 4.62 1.10 12.70
N GLU A 80 5.69 0.83 13.43
CA GLU A 80 6.17 1.68 14.51
C GLU A 80 7.16 2.75 14.01
N SER A 81 7.35 3.79 14.82
CA SER A 81 8.42 4.77 14.61
C SER A 81 9.79 4.09 14.65
N PRO A 82 10.77 4.46 13.82
CA PRO A 82 10.77 5.57 12.85
C PRO A 82 10.44 5.15 11.40
N TYR A 83 9.72 4.05 11.21
CA TYR A 83 9.52 3.44 9.89
C TYR A 83 8.24 3.88 9.18
N ARG A 84 7.40 4.69 9.84
CA ARG A 84 6.14 5.18 9.25
C ARG A 84 6.44 6.22 8.19
N TRP A 85 5.59 6.34 7.18
CA TRP A 85 5.76 7.34 6.11
C TRP A 85 5.94 8.76 6.69
N ARG A 86 5.16 9.12 7.71
CA ARG A 86 5.27 10.42 8.40
C ARG A 86 6.62 10.69 9.06
N ASP A 87 7.41 9.65 9.37
CA ASP A 87 8.68 9.80 10.08
C ASP A 87 9.86 10.05 9.11
N TRP A 88 9.93 9.29 8.01
CA TRP A 88 11.09 9.34 7.10
C TRP A 88 10.80 9.98 5.73
N ALA A 89 9.56 9.95 5.27
CA ALA A 89 9.18 10.34 3.90
C ALA A 89 8.45 11.69 3.83
N ALA A 90 7.68 12.06 4.86
CA ALA A 90 6.79 13.23 4.78
C ALA A 90 7.48 14.60 4.77
N ASN A 91 8.73 14.69 5.22
CA ASN A 91 9.55 15.90 5.07
C ASN A 91 10.23 15.89 3.70
N ASP A 92 9.89 16.85 2.85
CA ASP A 92 10.41 16.95 1.49
C ASP A 92 11.94 17.18 1.45
N GLU A 93 12.49 17.84 2.49
CA GLU A 93 13.93 18.06 2.73
C GLU A 93 14.53 17.00 3.67
N GLY A 94 13.88 15.85 3.79
CA GLY A 94 14.30 14.74 4.65
C GLY A 94 15.54 14.00 4.16
N ILE A 95 15.74 12.80 4.71
CA ILE A 95 16.84 11.89 4.36
C ILE A 95 16.93 11.65 2.83
N SER A 96 18.10 11.80 2.22
CA SER A 96 18.27 11.70 0.76
C SER A 96 19.61 11.06 0.39
N GLY A 97 19.83 10.82 -0.90
CA GLY A 97 21.08 10.26 -1.41
C GLY A 97 21.42 8.89 -0.79
N GLU A 98 22.71 8.66 -0.51
CA GLU A 98 23.16 7.40 0.08
C GLU A 98 22.57 7.11 1.47
N GLU A 99 22.28 8.16 2.26
CA GLU A 99 21.65 8.01 3.58
C GLU A 99 20.29 7.31 3.42
N LEU A 100 19.48 7.75 2.46
CA LEU A 100 18.18 7.14 2.17
C LEU A 100 18.34 5.70 1.66
N GLN A 101 19.28 5.44 0.76
CA GLN A 101 19.53 4.09 0.24
C GLN A 101 19.88 3.09 1.35
N ARG A 102 20.77 3.51 2.26
CA ARG A 102 21.15 2.73 3.45
C ARG A 102 19.96 2.54 4.36
N PHE A 103 19.19 3.59 4.65
CA PHE A 103 17.98 3.47 5.46
C PHE A 103 16.99 2.47 4.91
N ILE A 104 16.79 2.42 3.59
CA ILE A 104 15.84 1.50 2.97
C ILE A 104 16.32 0.05 3.02
N SER A 105 17.59 -0.20 2.68
CA SER A 105 18.05 -1.55 2.30
C SER A 105 19.00 -2.21 3.29
N SER A 106 19.72 -1.45 4.14
CA SER A 106 20.73 -2.00 5.03
C SER A 106 20.12 -2.74 6.23
N ASP A 107 20.76 -3.84 6.66
CA ASP A 107 20.32 -4.60 7.83
C ASP A 107 20.45 -3.82 9.15
N GLU A 108 21.45 -2.95 9.27
CA GLU A 108 21.64 -2.04 10.40
C GLU A 108 21.91 -0.61 9.89
N VAL A 109 21.30 0.37 10.55
CA VAL A 109 21.40 1.80 10.26
C VAL A 109 21.56 2.54 11.59
N THR A 110 22.45 3.53 11.61
CA THR A 110 22.54 4.48 12.73
C THR A 110 21.77 5.73 12.36
N LEU A 111 20.75 6.05 13.14
CA LEU A 111 19.95 7.26 12.98
C LEU A 111 20.73 8.50 13.45
N ARG A 112 20.22 9.69 13.13
CA ARG A 112 20.85 10.97 13.47
C ARG A 112 20.99 11.22 14.97
N ASP A 113 20.16 10.59 15.78
CA ASP A 113 20.21 10.62 17.25
C ASP A 113 21.24 9.63 17.84
N GLY A 114 21.94 8.86 17.00
CA GLY A 114 22.90 7.83 17.39
C GLY A 114 22.27 6.46 17.66
N THR A 115 20.95 6.31 17.56
CA THR A 115 20.26 5.05 17.77
C THR A 115 20.56 4.08 16.62
N LYS A 116 20.97 2.86 16.95
CA LYS A 116 21.12 1.77 15.99
C LYS A 116 19.81 1.02 15.83
N CYS A 117 19.34 0.87 14.61
CA CYS A 117 18.14 0.10 14.30
C CYS A 117 18.30 -0.64 12.97
N ALA A 118 17.30 -1.45 12.63
CA ALA A 118 17.25 -2.07 11.31
C ALA A 118 16.96 -1.02 10.22
N GLY A 119 17.30 -1.30 8.96
CA GLY A 119 16.73 -0.55 7.84
C GLY A 119 15.24 -0.85 7.64
N LEU A 120 14.58 -0.05 6.80
CA LEU A 120 13.15 -0.13 6.53
C LEU A 120 12.74 -1.52 6.02
N PHE A 121 13.39 -2.04 4.99
CA PHE A 121 12.98 -3.34 4.42
C PHE A 121 13.24 -4.50 5.39
N PRO A 122 14.42 -4.59 6.04
CA PRO A 122 14.64 -5.56 7.11
C PRO A 122 13.61 -5.48 8.24
N TYR A 123 13.23 -4.27 8.68
CA TYR A 123 12.16 -4.07 9.66
C TYR A 123 10.80 -4.60 9.16
N LEU A 124 10.39 -4.23 7.94
CA LEU A 124 9.11 -4.69 7.39
C LEU A 124 9.07 -6.21 7.23
N ARG A 125 10.21 -6.84 6.89
CA ARG A 125 10.37 -8.29 6.79
C ARG A 125 10.44 -9.00 8.14
N SER A 126 10.65 -8.29 9.25
CA SER A 126 10.67 -8.87 10.59
C SER A 126 9.35 -8.69 11.36
N LEU A 127 8.41 -7.90 10.81
CA LEU A 127 7.08 -7.73 11.39
C LEU A 127 6.41 -9.07 11.65
N GLN A 128 5.98 -9.30 12.88
CA GLN A 128 5.30 -10.53 13.28
C GLN A 128 4.23 -10.22 14.32
N SER A 129 3.02 -10.68 14.05
CA SER A 129 1.94 -10.57 15.02
C SER A 129 1.96 -11.74 16.01
N LYS A 130 1.34 -11.51 17.17
CA LYS A 130 1.17 -12.56 18.19
C LYS A 130 0.18 -13.65 17.77
N THR A 131 -0.74 -13.35 16.86
CA THR A 131 -1.80 -14.25 16.41
C THR A 131 -1.45 -14.96 15.09
N GLY A 132 -0.43 -14.46 14.36
CA GLY A 132 0.02 -14.99 13.09
C GLY A 132 -0.94 -14.72 11.92
N ARG A 133 -1.98 -13.89 12.12
CA ARG A 133 -3.02 -13.57 11.12
C ARG A 133 -3.33 -12.07 11.05
N ASP A 134 -2.45 -11.22 11.58
CA ASP A 134 -2.68 -9.77 11.56
C ASP A 134 -2.00 -9.10 10.36
N ARG A 135 -2.33 -7.83 10.12
CA ARG A 135 -1.79 -7.02 9.00
C ARG A 135 -0.26 -7.01 8.94
N GLN A 136 0.41 -7.12 10.09
CA GLN A 136 1.87 -7.20 10.19
C GLN A 136 2.44 -8.41 9.44
N ASP A 137 1.81 -9.58 9.57
CA ASP A 137 2.25 -10.79 8.89
C ASP A 137 2.11 -10.65 7.37
N VAL A 138 1.03 -10.01 6.91
CA VAL A 138 0.80 -9.71 5.49
C VAL A 138 1.90 -8.79 4.94
N ILE A 139 2.21 -7.71 5.66
CA ILE A 139 3.26 -6.77 5.26
C ILE A 139 4.60 -7.49 5.17
N ARG A 140 4.94 -8.32 6.17
CA ARG A 140 6.15 -9.14 6.12
C ARG A 140 6.22 -9.98 4.84
N GLU A 141 5.16 -10.74 4.54
CA GLU A 141 5.17 -11.60 3.36
C GLU A 141 5.30 -10.80 2.06
N VAL A 142 4.63 -9.64 1.96
CA VAL A 142 4.76 -8.74 0.79
C VAL A 142 6.21 -8.27 0.65
N PHE A 143 6.86 -7.82 1.72
CA PHE A 143 8.20 -7.25 1.66
C PHE A 143 9.34 -8.28 1.56
N LYS A 144 9.07 -9.59 1.75
CA LYS A 144 10.06 -10.65 1.48
C LYS A 144 10.49 -10.71 0.01
N GLY A 145 9.56 -10.49 -0.92
CA GLY A 145 9.81 -10.53 -2.37
C GLY A 145 10.20 -9.18 -3.00
N ILE A 146 10.18 -8.11 -2.22
CA ILE A 146 10.44 -6.74 -2.69
C ILE A 146 11.89 -6.34 -2.39
N SER A 147 12.53 -5.74 -3.38
CA SER A 147 13.87 -5.16 -3.29
C SER A 147 13.86 -3.78 -3.94
N ASN A 148 14.53 -2.81 -3.31
CA ASN A 148 14.75 -1.52 -3.95
C ASN A 148 15.76 -1.73 -5.09
N ARG A 149 15.41 -1.25 -6.29
CA ARG A 149 16.28 -1.29 -7.47
C ARG A 149 16.76 0.10 -7.90
N MET A 150 16.22 1.18 -7.32
CA MET A 150 16.68 2.52 -7.64
C MET A 150 18.11 2.69 -7.12
N GLU A 151 19.03 3.09 -8.00
CA GLU A 151 20.43 3.30 -7.64
C GLU A 151 20.62 4.68 -7.01
N SER A 152 19.93 5.70 -7.53
CA SER A 152 20.05 7.07 -7.03
C SER A 152 19.08 7.32 -5.88
N GLY A 153 19.64 7.49 -4.67
CA GLY A 153 18.86 7.91 -3.51
C GLY A 153 18.24 9.31 -3.64
N ALA A 154 18.84 10.20 -4.43
CA ALA A 154 18.26 11.52 -4.71
C ALA A 154 17.00 11.40 -5.59
N LEU A 155 17.05 10.56 -6.64
CA LEU A 155 15.86 10.30 -7.47
C LEU A 155 14.77 9.55 -6.69
N LEU A 156 15.16 8.63 -5.80
CA LEU A 156 14.21 7.97 -4.91
C LEU A 156 13.52 8.98 -4.00
N ARG A 157 14.25 9.96 -3.44
CA ARG A 157 13.67 11.07 -2.67
C ARG A 157 12.71 11.90 -3.52
N ASP A 158 13.06 12.25 -4.76
CA ASP A 158 12.16 12.99 -5.65
C ASP A 158 10.85 12.23 -5.93
N VAL A 159 10.93 10.91 -6.13
CA VAL A 159 9.74 10.04 -6.27
C VAL A 159 8.91 10.04 -5.00
N VAL A 160 9.54 9.86 -3.83
CA VAL A 160 8.88 9.88 -2.53
C VAL A 160 8.15 11.21 -2.31
N ASN A 161 8.78 12.33 -2.64
CA ASN A 161 8.19 13.66 -2.54
C ASN A 161 6.98 13.80 -3.46
N LYS A 162 7.03 13.27 -4.69
CA LYS A 162 5.85 13.24 -5.58
C LYS A 162 4.71 12.44 -4.99
N VAL A 163 4.98 11.25 -4.46
CA VAL A 163 3.95 10.42 -3.80
C VAL A 163 3.43 11.08 -2.53
N ASN A 164 4.24 11.89 -1.84
CA ASN A 164 3.85 12.65 -0.65
C ASN A 164 2.79 13.73 -0.94
N GLU A 165 2.68 14.19 -2.19
CA GLU A 165 1.65 15.15 -2.64
C GLU A 165 0.23 14.56 -2.63
N ILE A 166 0.11 13.24 -2.50
CA ILE A 166 -1.16 12.53 -2.45
C ILE A 166 -1.77 12.67 -1.05
N HIS A 167 -2.96 13.25 -1.00
CA HIS A 167 -3.78 13.41 0.21
C HIS A 167 -5.15 12.77 0.02
N PHE A 168 -5.56 11.98 1.02
CA PHE A 168 -6.86 11.34 1.10
C PHE A 168 -7.50 11.65 2.44
N ASP A 169 -8.75 12.09 2.41
CA ASP A 169 -9.54 12.39 3.62
C ASP A 169 -10.76 11.46 3.75
N LYS A 170 -11.13 10.71 2.69
CA LYS A 170 -12.38 9.94 2.66
C LYS A 170 -12.23 8.52 2.11
N SER A 171 -13.10 7.63 2.59
CA SER A 171 -13.19 6.22 2.18
C SER A 171 -13.54 6.01 0.70
N GLU A 172 -14.27 6.93 0.06
CA GLU A 172 -14.57 6.90 -1.37
C GLU A 172 -13.31 7.03 -2.24
N GLU A 173 -12.28 7.73 -1.75
CA GLU A 173 -11.03 7.97 -2.47
C GLU A 173 -10.11 6.74 -2.47
N VAL A 174 -10.25 5.87 -1.45
CA VAL A 174 -9.58 4.57 -1.40
C VAL A 174 -10.01 3.67 -2.55
N ASN A 175 -11.26 3.78 -3.02
CA ASN A 175 -11.72 3.03 -4.19
C ASN A 175 -11.03 3.51 -5.47
N ILE A 176 -10.89 4.83 -5.66
CA ILE A 176 -10.19 5.41 -6.82
C ILE A 176 -8.74 4.91 -6.87
N LEU A 177 -8.09 4.84 -5.71
CA LEU A 177 -6.73 4.32 -5.61
C LEU A 177 -6.66 2.81 -5.88
N SER A 178 -7.62 2.03 -5.37
CA SER A 178 -7.71 0.60 -5.65
C SER A 178 -7.86 0.33 -7.15
N ASP A 179 -8.73 1.09 -7.82
CA ASP A 179 -8.96 0.96 -9.26
C ASP A 179 -7.70 1.37 -10.04
N PHE A 180 -7.02 2.43 -9.60
CA PHE A 180 -5.75 2.85 -10.18
C PHE A 180 -4.63 1.81 -9.97
N TYR A 181 -4.56 1.21 -8.78
CA TYR A 181 -3.63 0.14 -8.46
C TYR A 181 -3.87 -1.10 -9.32
N GLU A 182 -5.14 -1.48 -9.53
CA GLU A 182 -5.50 -2.55 -10.46
C GLU A 182 -5.08 -2.21 -11.90
N SER A 183 -5.25 -0.96 -12.33
CA SER A 183 -4.78 -0.50 -13.64
C SER A 183 -3.26 -0.61 -13.77
N MET A 184 -2.50 -0.22 -12.75
CA MET A 184 -1.04 -0.39 -12.74
C MET A 184 -0.62 -1.86 -12.81
N LEU A 185 -1.28 -2.74 -12.07
CA LEU A 185 -1.01 -4.18 -12.14
C LEU A 185 -1.30 -4.74 -13.53
N LYS A 186 -2.37 -4.27 -14.18
CA LYS A 186 -2.69 -4.61 -15.56
C LYS A 186 -1.60 -4.14 -16.52
N GLU A 187 -1.14 -2.89 -16.38
CA GLU A 187 -0.03 -2.34 -17.17
C GLU A 187 1.27 -3.14 -16.96
N MET A 188 1.56 -3.57 -15.72
CA MET A 188 2.75 -4.37 -15.40
C MET A 188 2.73 -5.70 -16.13
N ARG A 189 1.59 -6.39 -16.13
CA ARG A 189 1.40 -7.63 -16.90
C ARG A 189 1.57 -7.38 -18.39
N ASP A 190 0.89 -6.36 -18.93
CA ASP A 190 0.96 -6.05 -20.36
C ASP A 190 2.39 -5.70 -20.80
N ALA A 191 3.18 -5.06 -19.92
CA ALA A 191 4.59 -4.75 -20.13
C ALA A 191 5.53 -5.97 -19.97
N ALA A 192 5.14 -7.00 -19.21
CA ALA A 192 5.91 -8.23 -19.04
C ALA A 192 5.89 -9.13 -20.29
N GLY A 193 5.04 -8.80 -21.27
CA GLY A 193 4.78 -9.65 -22.43
C GLY A 193 3.93 -10.88 -22.07
N ASP A 194 3.50 -11.62 -23.09
CA ASP A 194 2.65 -12.81 -23.00
C ASP A 194 3.36 -14.00 -22.32
N SER A 195 3.61 -13.84 -21.02
CA SER A 195 4.21 -14.83 -20.13
C SER A 195 3.18 -15.87 -19.65
N GLY A 196 2.02 -15.98 -20.31
CA GLY A 196 0.93 -16.88 -19.95
C GLY A 196 0.18 -16.50 -18.67
N GLU A 197 0.13 -15.21 -18.31
CA GLU A 197 -0.60 -14.74 -17.12
C GLU A 197 -2.07 -14.47 -17.45
N PHE A 198 -2.92 -15.44 -17.09
CA PHE A 198 -4.37 -15.36 -17.28
C PHE A 198 -4.98 -14.36 -16.28
N TYR A 199 -5.40 -13.21 -16.79
CA TYR A 199 -6.18 -12.25 -16.01
C TYR A 199 -7.65 -12.33 -16.41
N THR A 200 -8.51 -12.52 -15.42
CA THR A 200 -9.97 -12.47 -15.63
C THR A 200 -10.44 -11.01 -15.68
N PRO A 201 -11.06 -10.56 -16.80
CA PRO A 201 -11.63 -9.22 -16.90
C PRO A 201 -12.59 -8.93 -15.75
N ARG A 202 -12.53 -7.73 -15.16
CA ARG A 202 -13.38 -7.36 -14.01
C ARG A 202 -14.88 -7.50 -14.28
N ALA A 203 -15.32 -7.25 -15.53
CA ALA A 203 -16.71 -7.46 -15.92
C ALA A 203 -17.15 -8.94 -15.76
N VAL A 204 -16.27 -9.88 -16.11
CA VAL A 204 -16.52 -11.33 -15.95
C VAL A 204 -16.52 -11.70 -14.47
N VAL A 205 -15.53 -11.22 -13.71
CA VAL A 205 -15.47 -11.43 -12.26
C VAL A 205 -16.74 -10.93 -11.56
N ALA A 206 -17.14 -9.68 -11.84
CA ALA A 206 -18.32 -9.06 -11.25
C ALA A 206 -19.60 -9.79 -11.64
N PHE A 207 -19.71 -10.22 -12.91
CA PHE A 207 -20.84 -11.05 -13.37
C PHE A 207 -20.91 -12.37 -12.61
N MET A 208 -19.79 -13.08 -12.48
CA MET A 208 -19.74 -14.37 -11.79
C MET A 208 -20.07 -14.23 -10.30
N VAL A 209 -19.49 -13.23 -9.60
CA VAL A 209 -19.81 -12.98 -8.18
C VAL A 209 -21.29 -12.63 -8.01
N LYS A 210 -21.87 -11.83 -8.91
CA LYS A 210 -23.29 -11.48 -8.87
C LYS A 210 -24.19 -12.68 -9.14
N ALA A 211 -23.78 -13.58 -10.04
CA ALA A 211 -24.52 -14.79 -10.36
C ALA A 211 -24.45 -15.84 -9.23
N ILE A 212 -23.28 -16.00 -8.61
CA ILE A 212 -23.10 -16.88 -7.44
C ILE A 212 -23.84 -16.32 -6.23
N ALA A 213 -23.86 -14.98 -6.09
CA ALA A 213 -24.52 -14.27 -5.01
C ALA A 213 -24.15 -14.79 -3.60
N PRO A 214 -22.85 -14.79 -3.22
CA PRO A 214 -22.40 -15.33 -1.94
C PRO A 214 -23.06 -14.62 -0.76
N GLN A 215 -23.18 -15.32 0.37
CA GLN A 215 -23.80 -14.86 1.59
C GLN A 215 -22.80 -14.71 2.74
N VAL A 216 -23.13 -13.87 3.71
CA VAL A 216 -22.31 -13.68 4.91
C VAL A 216 -22.28 -14.97 5.72
N GLY A 217 -21.08 -15.43 6.06
CA GLY A 217 -20.85 -16.69 6.78
C GLY A 217 -20.48 -17.86 5.88
N GLU A 218 -20.61 -17.73 4.55
CA GLU A 218 -20.08 -18.70 3.61
C GLU A 218 -18.57 -18.54 3.43
N THR A 219 -17.87 -19.66 3.26
CA THR A 219 -16.44 -19.66 2.96
C THR A 219 -16.21 -19.55 1.46
N ILE A 220 -15.36 -18.61 1.06
CA ILE A 220 -14.99 -18.37 -0.33
C ILE A 220 -13.51 -18.71 -0.48
N HIS A 221 -13.21 -19.62 -1.40
CA HIS A 221 -11.85 -20.07 -1.68
C HIS A 221 -11.54 -19.91 -3.17
N ASP A 222 -10.42 -19.25 -3.48
CA ASP A 222 -9.90 -19.14 -4.84
C ASP A 222 -8.52 -19.83 -4.93
N PRO A 223 -8.43 -21.06 -5.48
CA PRO A 223 -7.20 -21.83 -5.51
C PRO A 223 -6.15 -21.34 -6.51
N ALA A 224 -6.48 -20.35 -7.35
CA ALA A 224 -5.59 -19.73 -8.33
C ALA A 224 -5.89 -18.23 -8.42
N CYS A 225 -5.76 -17.54 -7.29
CA CYS A 225 -6.37 -16.24 -7.11
C CYS A 225 -5.68 -15.10 -7.89
N GLY A 226 -4.44 -15.27 -8.33
CA GLY A 226 -3.67 -14.24 -9.01
C GLY A 226 -3.62 -12.96 -8.18
N THR A 227 -4.10 -11.86 -8.74
CA THR A 227 -4.27 -10.58 -8.05
C THR A 227 -5.48 -10.54 -7.09
N ALA A 228 -6.08 -11.69 -6.81
CA ALA A 228 -7.30 -11.94 -6.04
C ALA A 228 -8.54 -11.19 -6.51
N GLY A 229 -8.75 -11.11 -7.83
CA GLY A 229 -9.90 -10.42 -8.41
C GLY A 229 -11.24 -10.92 -7.89
N PHE A 230 -11.42 -12.24 -7.82
CA PHE A 230 -12.66 -12.84 -7.31
C PHE A 230 -12.87 -12.56 -5.82
N LEU A 231 -11.82 -12.68 -4.99
CA LEU A 231 -11.93 -12.45 -3.55
C LEU A 231 -12.25 -10.98 -3.25
N VAL A 232 -11.62 -10.03 -3.95
CA VAL A 232 -11.90 -8.59 -3.80
C VAL A 232 -13.33 -8.28 -4.23
N ALA A 233 -13.78 -8.81 -5.37
CA ALA A 233 -15.14 -8.60 -5.85
C ALA A 233 -16.19 -9.21 -4.92
N ALA A 234 -15.96 -10.41 -4.39
CA ALA A 234 -16.84 -11.05 -3.42
C ALA A 234 -16.87 -10.28 -2.09
N TYR A 235 -15.72 -9.79 -1.61
CA TYR A 235 -15.65 -8.92 -0.45
C TYR A 235 -16.48 -7.65 -0.65
N LYS A 236 -16.32 -6.94 -1.78
CA LYS A 236 -17.11 -5.74 -2.10
C LYS A 236 -18.62 -6.05 -2.12
N TYR A 237 -19.01 -7.13 -2.80
CA TYR A 237 -20.41 -7.58 -2.89
C TYR A 237 -21.03 -7.89 -1.53
N LEU A 238 -20.31 -8.60 -0.67
CA LEU A 238 -20.77 -8.94 0.68
C LEU A 238 -20.78 -7.73 1.61
N ARG A 239 -19.79 -6.82 1.47
CA ARG A 239 -19.66 -5.62 2.29
C ARG A 239 -20.88 -4.71 2.16
N GLU A 240 -21.45 -4.57 0.95
CA GLU A 240 -22.67 -3.81 0.69
C GLU A 240 -23.92 -4.43 1.36
N LYS A 241 -23.89 -5.72 1.69
CA LYS A 241 -25.04 -6.49 2.18
C LYS A 241 -24.93 -6.87 3.66
N CYS A 242 -23.83 -6.54 4.33
CA CYS A 242 -23.55 -6.95 5.70
C CYS A 242 -23.54 -5.76 6.66
N GLN A 243 -23.87 -6.02 7.93
CA GLN A 243 -23.79 -5.00 8.98
C GLN A 243 -22.35 -4.93 9.53
N PRO A 244 -21.92 -3.81 10.16
CA PRO A 244 -20.58 -3.68 10.73
C PRO A 244 -20.17 -4.79 11.70
N LYS A 245 -21.14 -5.37 12.42
CA LYS A 245 -20.92 -6.53 13.31
C LYS A 245 -20.44 -7.80 12.59
N ASP A 246 -20.75 -7.93 11.30
CA ASP A 246 -20.45 -9.12 10.50
C ASP A 246 -19.08 -9.03 9.80
N TRP A 247 -18.39 -7.88 9.89
CA TRP A 247 -17.12 -7.65 9.20
C TRP A 247 -16.02 -8.62 9.60
N LYS A 248 -16.01 -9.07 10.87
CA LYS A 248 -15.05 -10.09 11.33
C LYS A 248 -15.27 -11.42 10.63
N ILE A 249 -16.53 -11.84 10.48
CA ILE A 249 -16.90 -13.08 9.80
C ILE A 249 -16.53 -12.99 8.33
N LEU A 250 -16.83 -11.85 7.68
CA LEU A 250 -16.46 -11.61 6.30
C LEU A 250 -14.95 -11.73 6.07
N GLN A 251 -14.13 -11.12 6.94
CA GLN A 251 -12.67 -11.16 6.82
C GLN A 251 -12.10 -12.57 7.01
N SER A 252 -12.66 -13.37 7.92
CA SER A 252 -12.18 -14.74 8.15
C SER A 252 -12.62 -15.75 7.09
N SER A 253 -13.58 -15.39 6.23
CA SER A 253 -14.22 -16.33 5.30
C SER A 253 -13.60 -16.34 3.90
N LEU A 254 -12.66 -15.44 3.61
CA LEU A 254 -11.99 -15.33 2.31
C LEU A 254 -10.61 -16.00 2.38
N SER A 255 -10.32 -16.87 1.42
CA SER A 255 -9.00 -17.51 1.30
C SER A 255 -8.61 -17.71 -0.17
N GLY A 256 -7.31 -17.71 -0.46
CA GLY A 256 -6.84 -18.03 -1.80
C GLY A 256 -5.39 -18.50 -1.83
N ILE A 257 -5.02 -19.13 -2.94
CA ILE A 257 -3.66 -19.60 -3.20
C ILE A 257 -3.21 -19.01 -4.54
N GLU A 258 -1.97 -18.53 -4.59
CA GLU A 258 -1.32 -18.12 -5.82
C GLU A 258 0.07 -18.79 -5.89
N ALA A 259 0.33 -19.49 -7.00
CA ALA A 259 1.53 -20.31 -7.16
C ALA A 259 2.75 -19.48 -7.62
N LYS A 260 2.52 -18.40 -8.38
CA LYS A 260 3.59 -17.47 -8.73
C LYS A 260 3.83 -16.51 -7.57
N SER A 261 5.09 -16.20 -7.28
CA SER A 261 5.43 -15.10 -6.38
C SER A 261 5.07 -13.78 -7.06
N CYS A 262 3.78 -13.43 -7.04
CA CYS A 262 3.35 -12.09 -7.33
C CYS A 262 3.98 -11.22 -6.23
N ARG A 263 4.93 -10.34 -6.60
CA ARG A 263 5.67 -9.48 -5.64
C ARG A 263 4.78 -8.60 -4.77
N ILE A 264 3.49 -8.55 -5.07
CA ILE A 264 2.45 -8.20 -4.12
C ILE A 264 1.36 -9.26 -4.33
N CYS A 265 1.18 -10.20 -3.40
CA CYS A 265 -0.01 -10.27 -2.56
C CYS A 265 -0.25 -11.66 -1.92
N TRP A 266 -0.58 -11.64 -0.62
CA TRP A 266 -1.73 -12.31 0.04
C TRP A 266 -1.46 -13.08 1.34
N LEU A 267 -2.44 -12.86 2.21
CA LEU A 267 -2.70 -13.38 3.55
C LEU A 267 -2.65 -14.91 3.62
N ARG A 268 -1.70 -15.43 4.38
CA ARG A 268 -1.88 -16.61 5.22
C ARG A 268 -2.06 -16.17 6.66
#